data_AF-A0A7W6GNI7-F1
#
_entry.id   AF-A0A7W6GNI7-F1
#
_cell.length_a   1.000
_cell.length_b   1.000
_cell.length_c   1.000
_cell.angle_alpha   90.00
_cell.angle_beta   90.00
_cell.angle_gamma   90.00
#
_symmetry.space_group_name_H-M   'P 1'
#
loop_
_entity.id
_entity.type
_entity.pdbx_description
1 polymer ?
#
loop_
_entity_poly.entity_id
_entity_poly.type
_entity_poly.pdbx_seq_one_letter_code
_entity_poly.pdbx_strand_id
1 'polypeptide(L)'
;MAGIGSREELEAWLKDKPREWAQVIAARAALRALPFGLGVIPGRDGLTDRFALALFRATAISWAARNFPTYDIVSAAAKAAANATAAANAAAANADARATIAAAANAAAITATANATARAAIAAANATSVKADAKFWKAVDADCDRLTKRTDMNGAAHAMNGLPLWLSPAPDVWARALDRRSGALLDHDPSFQVWTDWYLRRVDGLDAAFDIPGDINRKEDKAILARLADATDEDFWGKGAHHVNTTLQGWIDEARAAAELPLPEQEDGATAYDLNDAGQVDRLPASDQQHLRDAPDQRRNYADIREAAQELAEEGQRLGGRLRRALDRFLASLPEAFEQAEAYLVWRDGNALRRIHRAHRLVADSREPDDARLDPMVGEMLGGLIDLYNLFAFGDDGLRTLDERRVAAQERARADVERAAAKPLVEAALRAPDVATARALDDLKAETEAETLPPGDPYADQAADQASRVRRNWFAALLSGGKRALNELNKSGKSVRVGIEGAVGATIISDLTGVTQIYRPVLDFIKDNAEALTNYAVIAYGNNPAVARLIEAILKLWPF
;
A
#
# COMPACT_ATOMS: atom_id res chain seq x y z
N MET A 1 19.63 -34.13 22.02
CA MET A 1 18.49 -34.82 22.67
C MET A 1 18.09 -35.98 21.76
N ALA A 2 17.51 -37.04 22.31
CA ALA A 2 16.80 -38.02 21.48
C ALA A 2 15.65 -37.31 20.75
N GLY A 3 15.42 -37.62 19.48
CA GLY A 3 14.35 -37.00 18.70
C GLY A 3 12.97 -37.41 19.21
N ILE A 4 11.97 -36.53 19.05
CA ILE A 4 10.57 -36.78 19.42
C ILE A 4 9.91 -37.57 18.29
N GLY A 5 9.81 -38.88 18.46
CA GLY A 5 9.19 -39.81 17.50
C GLY A 5 7.82 -40.36 17.95
N SER A 6 7.38 -40.02 19.16
CA SER A 6 6.19 -40.60 19.78
C SER A 6 5.49 -39.64 20.74
N ARG A 7 4.28 -40.04 21.14
CA ARG A 7 3.50 -39.35 22.19
C ARG A 7 4.27 -39.27 23.49
N GLU A 8 4.77 -40.40 23.98
CA GLU A 8 5.37 -40.53 25.30
C GLU A 8 6.62 -39.65 25.40
N GLU A 9 7.39 -39.57 24.31
CA GLU A 9 8.54 -38.68 24.19
C GLU A 9 8.13 -37.20 24.20
N LEU A 10 7.05 -36.82 23.50
CA LEU A 10 6.53 -35.45 23.54
C LEU A 10 5.99 -35.08 24.93
N GLU A 11 5.25 -35.97 25.60
CA GLU A 11 4.75 -35.76 26.97
C GLU A 11 5.92 -35.57 27.95
N ALA A 12 6.94 -36.42 27.85
CA ALA A 12 8.15 -36.31 28.65
C ALA A 12 8.89 -35.00 28.39
N TRP A 13 9.00 -34.58 27.13
CA TRP A 13 9.67 -33.34 26.74
C TRP A 13 8.92 -32.09 27.21
N LEU A 14 7.58 -32.10 27.21
CA LEU A 14 6.74 -30.96 27.63
C LEU A 14 6.66 -30.78 29.15
N LYS A 15 7.02 -31.80 29.93
CA LYS A 15 6.80 -31.83 31.39
C LYS A 15 7.44 -30.67 32.15
N ASP A 16 8.58 -30.19 31.67
CA ASP A 16 9.38 -29.11 32.26
C ASP A 16 9.42 -27.85 31.39
N LYS A 17 8.51 -27.73 30.40
CA LYS A 17 8.48 -26.60 29.45
C LYS A 17 7.37 -25.61 29.77
N PRO A 18 7.48 -24.35 29.31
CA PRO A 18 6.40 -23.37 29.43
C PRO A 18 5.11 -23.87 28.78
N ARG A 19 3.96 -23.53 29.37
CA ARG A 19 2.63 -23.93 28.86
C ARG A 19 2.40 -23.44 27.43
N GLU A 20 2.96 -22.28 27.10
CA GLU A 20 2.89 -21.63 25.81
C GLU A 20 3.50 -22.48 24.70
N TRP A 21 4.53 -23.29 25.03
CA TRP A 21 5.16 -24.21 24.08
C TRP A 21 4.21 -25.36 23.74
N ALA A 22 3.56 -25.91 24.76
CA ALA A 22 2.56 -26.94 24.60
C ALA A 22 1.39 -26.45 23.72
N GLN A 23 0.89 -25.24 23.99
CA GLN A 23 -0.18 -24.60 23.21
C GLN A 23 0.18 -24.42 21.73
N VAL A 24 1.37 -23.90 21.41
CA VAL A 24 1.74 -23.67 20.01
C VAL A 24 1.99 -24.98 19.24
N ILE A 25 2.55 -26.00 19.88
CA ILE A 25 2.69 -27.34 19.30
C ILE A 25 1.31 -27.95 19.02
N ALA A 26 0.38 -27.85 19.98
CA ALA A 26 -0.99 -28.34 19.79
C ALA A 26 -1.70 -27.63 18.63
N ALA A 27 -1.60 -26.29 18.55
CA ALA A 27 -2.19 -25.50 17.47
C ALA A 27 -1.62 -25.88 16.10
N ARG A 28 -0.29 -26.00 15.97
CA ARG A 28 0.37 -26.41 14.71
C ARG A 28 0.03 -27.85 14.34
N ALA A 29 -0.03 -28.77 15.30
CA ALA A 29 -0.49 -30.14 15.08
C ALA A 29 -1.92 -30.19 14.54
N ALA A 30 -2.84 -29.43 15.14
CA ALA A 30 -4.23 -29.33 14.67
C ALA A 30 -4.32 -28.75 13.25
N LEU A 31 -3.55 -27.70 12.94
CA LEU A 31 -3.48 -27.13 11.59
C LEU A 31 -2.94 -28.14 10.57
N ARG A 32 -1.94 -28.96 10.91
CA ARG A 32 -1.44 -30.02 10.02
C ARG A 32 -2.48 -31.12 9.77
N ALA A 33 -3.34 -31.40 10.75
CA ALA A 33 -4.41 -32.38 10.62
C ALA A 33 -5.62 -31.85 9.84
N LEU A 34 -5.86 -30.53 9.86
CA LEU A 34 -7.06 -29.89 9.32
C LEU A 34 -7.47 -30.40 7.93
N PRO A 35 -6.57 -30.54 6.93
CA PRO A 35 -6.94 -31.04 5.62
C PRO A 35 -7.52 -32.45 5.65
N PHE A 36 -7.10 -33.33 6.57
CA PHE A 36 -7.67 -34.68 6.71
C PHE A 36 -9.03 -34.69 7.41
N GLY A 37 -9.42 -33.59 8.04
CA GLY A 37 -10.77 -33.36 8.53
C GLY A 37 -11.69 -32.83 7.44
N LEU A 38 -11.23 -31.89 6.62
CA LEU A 38 -12.04 -31.29 5.54
C LEU A 38 -12.50 -32.36 4.56
N GLY A 39 -13.79 -32.52 4.32
CA GLY A 39 -14.25 -33.51 3.34
C GLY A 39 -15.76 -33.57 3.26
N VAL A 40 -16.26 -33.65 2.02
CA VAL A 40 -17.68 -33.83 1.76
C VAL A 40 -18.10 -35.17 2.34
N ILE A 41 -19.07 -35.15 3.25
CA ILE A 41 -19.71 -36.37 3.75
C ILE A 41 -20.82 -36.70 2.74
N PRO A 42 -20.67 -37.75 1.91
CA PRO A 42 -21.62 -38.01 0.84
C PRO A 42 -23.05 -38.16 1.37
N GLY A 43 -24.00 -37.44 0.77
CA GLY A 43 -25.41 -37.46 1.16
C GLY A 43 -25.74 -36.72 2.47
N ARG A 44 -24.83 -35.87 2.97
CA ARG A 44 -25.03 -35.07 4.20
C ARG A 44 -24.46 -33.66 4.08
N ASP A 45 -24.92 -32.92 3.08
CA ASP A 45 -24.47 -31.56 2.76
C ASP A 45 -24.44 -30.62 3.98
N GLY A 46 -25.54 -30.50 4.73
CA GLY A 46 -25.58 -29.65 5.94
C GLY A 46 -24.70 -30.13 7.11
N LEU A 47 -24.24 -31.39 7.11
CA LEU A 47 -23.28 -31.89 8.09
C LEU A 47 -21.85 -31.49 7.71
N THR A 48 -21.54 -31.45 6.41
CA THR A 48 -20.25 -31.01 5.87
C THR A 48 -19.95 -29.57 6.28
N ASP A 49 -20.90 -28.65 6.06
CA ASP A 49 -20.75 -27.23 6.39
C ASP A 49 -20.54 -26.99 7.88
N ARG A 50 -21.40 -27.59 8.70
CA ARG A 50 -21.32 -27.47 10.16
C ARG A 50 -20.00 -28.02 10.68
N PHE A 51 -19.52 -29.10 10.09
CA PHE A 51 -18.26 -29.74 10.44
C PHE A 51 -17.05 -28.88 10.06
N ALA A 52 -17.00 -28.40 8.81
CA ALA A 52 -15.92 -27.54 8.32
C ALA A 52 -15.86 -26.24 9.12
N LEU A 53 -17.00 -25.60 9.37
CA LEU A 53 -17.08 -24.39 10.18
C LEU A 53 -16.59 -24.63 11.62
N ALA A 54 -16.96 -25.74 12.25
CA ALA A 54 -16.51 -26.06 13.60
C ALA A 54 -14.98 -26.25 13.67
N LEU A 55 -14.38 -26.88 12.66
CA LEU A 55 -12.92 -27.02 12.54
C LEU A 55 -12.22 -25.68 12.38
N PHE A 56 -12.68 -24.84 11.44
CA PHE A 56 -12.10 -23.53 11.21
C PHE A 56 -12.26 -22.63 12.43
N ARG A 57 -13.45 -22.60 13.05
CA ARG A 57 -13.68 -21.86 14.29
C ARG A 57 -12.71 -22.29 15.39
N ALA A 58 -12.59 -23.59 15.67
CA ALA A 58 -11.70 -24.07 16.72
C ALA A 58 -10.25 -23.69 16.44
N THR A 59 -9.75 -23.97 15.24
CA THR A 59 -8.35 -23.68 14.89
C THR A 59 -8.06 -22.18 14.82
N ALA A 60 -8.95 -21.38 14.26
CA ALA A 60 -8.79 -19.93 14.15
C ALA A 60 -8.81 -19.23 15.51
N ILE A 61 -9.77 -19.57 16.38
CA ILE A 61 -9.85 -18.98 17.73
C ILE A 61 -8.68 -19.48 18.60
N SER A 62 -8.25 -20.74 18.48
CA SER A 62 -7.03 -21.23 19.17
C SER A 62 -5.80 -20.40 18.80
N TRP A 63 -5.62 -20.19 17.50
CA TRP A 63 -4.52 -19.41 16.98
C TRP A 63 -4.62 -17.95 17.44
N ALA A 64 -5.81 -17.35 17.39
CA ALA A 64 -6.04 -15.98 17.85
C ALA A 64 -5.78 -15.81 19.35
N ALA A 65 -6.25 -16.73 20.19
CA ALA A 65 -6.06 -16.72 21.64
C ALA A 65 -4.59 -16.64 22.03
N ARG A 66 -3.74 -17.34 21.26
CA ARG A 66 -2.30 -17.36 21.50
C ARG A 66 -1.61 -16.09 21.04
N ASN A 67 -2.03 -15.52 19.90
CA ASN A 67 -1.40 -14.32 19.35
C ASN A 67 -1.89 -13.02 19.99
N PHE A 68 -3.08 -13.03 20.57
CA PHE A 68 -3.76 -11.85 21.13
C PHE A 68 -4.34 -12.14 22.52
N PRO A 69 -3.51 -12.46 23.53
CA PRO A 69 -3.97 -12.93 24.84
C PRO A 69 -4.71 -11.88 25.69
N THR A 70 -4.73 -10.61 25.27
CA THR A 70 -5.33 -9.49 26.00
C THR A 70 -6.85 -9.42 25.89
N TYR A 71 -7.46 -10.19 24.99
CA TYR A 71 -8.91 -10.23 24.77
C TYR A 71 -9.51 -11.45 25.49
N ASP A 72 -10.81 -11.48 25.78
CA ASP A 72 -11.53 -12.66 26.34
C ASP A 72 -11.67 -13.82 25.32
N ILE A 73 -10.66 -13.98 24.46
CA ILE A 73 -10.55 -15.07 23.50
C ILE A 73 -10.34 -16.40 24.23
N VAL A 74 -9.91 -16.35 25.50
CA VAL A 74 -9.81 -17.54 26.36
C VAL A 74 -11.21 -18.18 26.56
N SER A 75 -12.22 -17.43 26.95
CA SER A 75 -13.57 -18.01 27.05
C SER A 75 -14.07 -18.52 25.69
N ALA A 76 -13.78 -17.78 24.62
CA ALA A 76 -14.17 -18.12 23.26
C ALA A 76 -13.54 -19.43 22.75
N ALA A 77 -12.24 -19.66 22.98
CA ALA A 77 -11.58 -20.87 22.46
C ALA A 77 -12.03 -22.13 23.22
N ALA A 78 -12.34 -22.02 24.52
CA ALA A 78 -12.93 -23.14 25.26
C ALA A 78 -14.31 -23.53 24.70
N LYS A 79 -15.16 -22.55 24.36
CA LYS A 79 -16.46 -22.79 23.70
C LYS A 79 -16.27 -23.39 22.30
N ALA A 80 -15.32 -22.87 21.53
CA ALA A 80 -14.98 -23.41 20.21
C ALA A 80 -14.51 -24.87 20.29
N ALA A 81 -13.70 -25.22 21.30
CA ALA A 81 -13.27 -26.59 21.57
C ALA A 81 -14.45 -27.53 21.87
N ALA A 82 -15.38 -27.08 22.71
CA ALA A 82 -16.57 -27.85 23.07
C ALA A 82 -17.47 -28.09 21.84
N ASN A 83 -17.68 -27.05 21.03
CA ASN A 83 -18.48 -27.14 19.81
C ASN A 83 -17.83 -28.06 18.76
N ALA A 84 -16.50 -27.97 18.60
CA ALA A 84 -15.75 -28.91 17.78
C ALA A 84 -15.94 -30.35 18.29
N THR A 85 -15.75 -30.60 19.58
CA THR A 85 -15.96 -31.94 20.19
C THR A 85 -17.36 -32.49 19.92
N ALA A 86 -18.40 -31.66 20.06
CA ALA A 86 -19.77 -32.05 19.74
C ALA A 86 -19.94 -32.41 18.26
N ALA A 87 -19.33 -31.65 17.34
CA ALA A 87 -19.33 -31.94 15.92
C ALA A 87 -18.58 -33.25 15.58
N ALA A 88 -17.46 -33.56 16.25
CA ALA A 88 -16.77 -34.86 16.12
C ALA A 88 -17.68 -36.03 16.51
N ASN A 89 -18.37 -35.89 17.64
CA ASN A 89 -19.24 -36.96 18.12
C ASN A 89 -20.37 -37.24 17.12
N ALA A 90 -20.95 -36.18 16.54
CA ALA A 90 -21.95 -36.28 15.46
C ALA A 90 -21.38 -36.87 14.15
N ALA A 91 -20.08 -36.67 13.89
CA ALA A 91 -19.37 -37.18 12.73
C ALA A 91 -19.03 -38.69 12.80
N ALA A 92 -19.59 -39.45 13.77
CA ALA A 92 -20.12 -40.78 13.46
C ALA A 92 -19.18 -41.78 12.74
N ALA A 93 -19.26 -41.68 11.42
CA ALA A 93 -18.76 -42.60 10.44
C ALA A 93 -17.34 -42.28 9.92
N ASN A 94 -16.73 -41.14 10.27
CA ASN A 94 -15.42 -40.74 9.75
C ASN A 94 -14.37 -40.60 10.87
N ALA A 95 -13.51 -41.61 11.00
CA ALA A 95 -12.48 -41.68 12.04
C ALA A 95 -11.43 -40.56 11.91
N ASP A 96 -11.01 -40.23 10.69
CA ASP A 96 -10.03 -39.18 10.41
C ASP A 96 -10.58 -37.79 10.76
N ALA A 97 -11.84 -37.57 10.41
CA ALA A 97 -12.59 -36.36 10.75
C ALA A 97 -12.71 -36.18 12.28
N ARG A 98 -13.02 -37.25 13.00
CA ARG A 98 -13.06 -37.26 14.47
C ARG A 98 -11.71 -36.97 15.09
N ALA A 99 -10.65 -37.60 14.59
CA ALA A 99 -9.29 -37.41 15.09
C ALA A 99 -8.80 -35.97 14.83
N THR A 100 -9.09 -35.41 13.65
CA THR A 100 -8.77 -34.02 13.32
C THR A 100 -9.50 -33.04 14.21
N ILE A 101 -10.80 -33.25 14.44
CA ILE A 101 -11.57 -32.40 15.35
C ILE A 101 -11.07 -32.53 16.78
N ALA A 102 -10.77 -33.74 17.24
CA ALA A 102 -10.23 -33.93 18.59
C ALA A 102 -8.89 -33.19 18.73
N ALA A 103 -8.05 -33.18 17.69
CA ALA A 103 -6.83 -32.37 17.66
C ALA A 103 -7.13 -30.87 17.76
N ALA A 104 -8.07 -30.36 16.95
CA ALA A 104 -8.48 -28.95 16.98
C ALA A 104 -9.11 -28.54 18.32
N ALA A 105 -9.95 -29.39 18.91
CA ALA A 105 -10.57 -29.17 20.21
C ALA A 105 -9.53 -29.18 21.34
N ASN A 106 -8.58 -30.12 21.31
CA ASN A 106 -7.50 -30.17 22.29
C ASN A 106 -6.54 -28.97 22.16
N ALA A 107 -6.33 -28.47 20.94
CA ALA A 107 -5.57 -27.24 20.72
C ALA A 107 -6.32 -25.97 21.20
N ALA A 108 -7.64 -25.95 21.04
CA ALA A 108 -8.51 -24.85 21.46
C ALA A 108 -8.75 -24.81 22.98
N ALA A 109 -8.58 -25.94 23.67
CA ALA A 109 -8.58 -25.96 25.12
C ALA A 109 -7.37 -25.15 25.63
N ILE A 110 -7.60 -23.89 26.00
CA ILE A 110 -6.54 -22.97 26.48
C ILE A 110 -5.75 -23.56 27.63
N THR A 111 -6.33 -24.47 28.41
CA THR A 111 -5.68 -25.31 29.42
C THR A 111 -4.86 -26.47 28.83
N ALA A 112 -4.17 -26.25 27.72
CA ALA A 112 -3.28 -27.26 27.13
C ALA A 112 -2.15 -27.63 28.10
N THR A 113 -2.42 -28.60 28.96
CA THR A 113 -1.42 -29.34 29.73
C THR A 113 -0.55 -30.15 28.77
N ALA A 114 0.60 -30.63 29.22
CA ALA A 114 1.42 -31.55 28.44
C ALA A 114 0.60 -32.71 27.85
N ASN A 115 -0.33 -33.27 28.65
CA ASN A 115 -1.24 -34.35 28.24
C ASN A 115 -2.21 -33.94 27.12
N ALA A 116 -2.81 -32.75 27.20
CA ALA A 116 -3.74 -32.27 26.17
C ALA A 116 -3.01 -32.00 24.85
N THR A 117 -1.80 -31.46 24.93
CA THR A 117 -0.95 -31.21 23.76
C THR A 117 -0.54 -32.52 23.08
N ALA A 118 -0.08 -33.49 23.86
CA ALA A 118 0.26 -34.80 23.31
C ALA A 118 -0.94 -35.50 22.71
N ARG A 119 -2.13 -35.40 23.33
CA ARG A 119 -3.38 -35.90 22.72
C ARG A 119 -3.71 -35.19 21.41
N ALA A 120 -3.49 -33.88 21.30
CA ALA A 120 -3.67 -33.16 20.05
C ALA A 120 -2.70 -33.66 18.96
N ALA A 121 -1.43 -33.86 19.32
CA ALA A 121 -0.41 -34.40 18.41
C ALA A 121 -0.74 -35.82 17.95
N ILE A 122 -1.18 -36.71 18.84
CA ILE A 122 -1.63 -38.07 18.46
C ILE A 122 -2.87 -38.00 17.57
N ALA A 123 -3.86 -37.20 17.94
CA ALA A 123 -5.10 -37.13 17.20
C ALA A 123 -4.84 -36.59 15.78
N ALA A 124 -3.90 -35.66 15.65
CA ALA A 124 -3.39 -35.20 14.38
C ALA A 124 -2.61 -36.29 13.62
N ALA A 125 -1.69 -36.99 14.28
CA ALA A 125 -0.94 -38.10 13.72
C ALA A 125 -1.87 -39.22 13.19
N ASN A 126 -2.88 -39.62 13.98
CA ASN A 126 -3.89 -40.62 13.63
C ASN A 126 -4.80 -40.19 12.47
N ALA A 127 -5.07 -38.88 12.32
CA ALA A 127 -5.79 -38.36 11.17
C ALA A 127 -4.97 -38.45 9.87
N THR A 128 -3.64 -38.59 10.00
CA THR A 128 -2.76 -38.81 8.85
C THR A 128 -2.61 -40.31 8.60
N SER A 129 -2.50 -40.73 7.33
CA SER A 129 -2.25 -42.14 6.99
C SER A 129 -0.98 -42.67 7.68
N VAL A 130 -0.86 -43.98 7.91
CA VAL A 130 0.28 -44.62 8.61
C VAL A 130 1.67 -44.18 8.10
N LYS A 131 1.84 -43.88 6.80
CA LYS A 131 3.13 -43.37 6.25
C LYS A 131 3.40 -41.89 6.53
N ALA A 132 2.35 -41.11 6.78
CA ALA A 132 2.43 -39.70 7.14
C ALA A 132 2.78 -39.52 8.63
N ASP A 133 2.52 -40.52 9.49
CA ASP A 133 2.81 -40.50 10.92
C ASP A 133 4.29 -40.17 11.23
N ALA A 134 5.23 -40.87 10.60
CA ALA A 134 6.66 -40.60 10.81
C ALA A 134 7.09 -39.19 10.35
N LYS A 135 6.54 -38.69 9.24
CA LYS A 135 6.81 -37.32 8.76
C LYS A 135 6.12 -36.27 9.65
N PHE A 136 4.98 -36.62 10.24
CA PHE A 136 4.26 -35.77 11.18
C PHE A 136 5.05 -35.60 12.48
N TRP A 137 5.51 -36.70 13.11
CA TRP A 137 6.37 -36.62 14.29
C TRP A 137 7.67 -35.87 14.02
N LYS A 138 8.28 -36.04 12.84
CA LYS A 138 9.44 -35.23 12.44
C LYS A 138 9.14 -33.73 12.39
N ALA A 139 7.93 -33.33 11.98
CA ALA A 139 7.53 -31.92 11.99
C ALA A 139 7.29 -31.40 13.42
N VAL A 140 6.75 -32.24 14.32
CA VAL A 140 6.63 -31.93 15.75
C VAL A 140 8.01 -31.79 16.41
N ASP A 141 8.93 -32.72 16.13
CA ASP A 141 10.31 -32.67 16.58
C ASP A 141 11.01 -31.39 16.12
N ALA A 142 10.84 -31.01 14.85
CA ALA A 142 11.37 -29.76 14.31
C ALA A 142 10.82 -28.51 15.02
N ASP A 143 9.53 -28.50 15.39
CA ASP A 143 8.95 -27.41 16.18
C ASP A 143 9.58 -27.33 17.58
N CYS A 144 9.77 -28.47 18.26
CA CYS A 144 10.41 -28.57 19.57
C CYS A 144 11.88 -28.12 19.54
N ASP A 145 12.62 -28.53 18.51
CA ASP A 145 13.99 -28.09 18.25
C ASP A 145 14.07 -26.59 18.02
N ARG A 146 13.12 -26.01 17.27
CA ARG A 146 13.07 -24.58 16.99
C ARG A 146 12.80 -23.77 18.26
N LEU A 147 11.88 -24.24 19.11
CA LEU A 147 11.60 -23.63 20.42
C LEU A 147 12.81 -23.68 21.35
N THR A 148 13.51 -24.83 21.42
CA THR A 148 14.69 -25.03 22.27
C THR A 148 15.85 -24.12 21.92
N LYS A 149 16.02 -23.77 20.64
CA LYS A 149 17.13 -22.94 20.16
C LYS A 149 16.98 -21.44 20.46
N ARG A 150 15.82 -20.97 20.95
CA ARG A 150 15.62 -19.54 21.26
C ARG A 150 15.84 -19.26 22.76
N THR A 151 16.49 -18.12 23.03
CA THR A 151 16.80 -17.66 24.40
C THR A 151 15.62 -16.99 25.10
N ASP A 152 14.68 -16.41 24.34
CA ASP A 152 13.42 -15.85 24.84
C ASP A 152 12.33 -16.92 24.81
N MET A 153 12.02 -17.50 25.98
CA MET A 153 11.01 -18.56 26.09
C MET A 153 9.59 -18.12 25.72
N ASN A 154 9.21 -16.87 25.96
CA ASN A 154 7.83 -16.39 25.76
C ASN A 154 7.59 -15.92 24.31
N GLY A 155 8.52 -15.18 23.74
CA GLY A 155 8.48 -14.76 22.34
C GLY A 155 8.85 -15.89 21.37
N ALA A 156 9.52 -16.96 21.82
CA ALA A 156 9.72 -18.16 21.01
C ALA A 156 8.40 -18.75 20.53
N ALA A 157 7.45 -18.99 21.44
CA ALA A 157 6.16 -19.56 21.09
C ALA A 157 5.27 -18.60 20.28
N HIS A 158 5.40 -17.27 20.43
CA HIS A 158 4.72 -16.32 19.55
C HIS A 158 5.27 -16.38 18.13
N ALA A 159 6.59 -16.35 17.98
CA ALA A 159 7.23 -16.37 16.67
C ALA A 159 7.02 -17.67 15.89
N MET A 160 6.76 -18.80 16.57
CA MET A 160 6.40 -20.06 15.91
C MET A 160 5.14 -19.96 15.05
N ASN A 161 4.24 -19.01 15.32
CA ASN A 161 3.04 -18.77 14.50
C ASN A 161 3.32 -18.01 13.20
N GLY A 162 4.43 -17.26 13.15
CA GLY A 162 4.95 -16.58 11.96
C GLY A 162 5.96 -17.41 11.17
N LEU A 163 6.05 -18.71 11.46
CA LEU A 163 6.85 -19.66 10.69
C LEU A 163 5.94 -20.58 9.88
N PRO A 164 6.38 -21.00 8.68
CA PRO A 164 5.65 -21.97 7.87
C PRO A 164 5.21 -23.18 8.68
N LEU A 165 4.01 -23.68 8.39
CA LEU A 165 3.40 -24.78 9.13
C LEU A 165 4.27 -26.04 9.08
N TRP A 166 5.07 -26.21 8.02
CA TRP A 166 6.05 -27.27 7.89
C TRP A 166 7.45 -26.65 7.81
N LEU A 167 8.29 -26.87 8.83
CA LEU A 167 9.69 -26.41 8.84
C LEU A 167 10.62 -27.24 7.92
N SER A 168 10.01 -28.14 7.15
CA SER A 168 10.61 -29.02 6.15
C SER A 168 9.54 -29.27 5.09
N PRO A 169 9.87 -29.75 3.88
CA PRO A 169 8.88 -29.97 2.83
C PRO A 169 7.67 -30.77 3.33
N ALA A 170 6.46 -30.24 3.11
CA ALA A 170 5.23 -30.88 3.53
C ALA A 170 5.08 -32.26 2.86
N PRO A 171 4.50 -33.28 3.53
CA PRO A 171 4.29 -34.58 2.92
C PRO A 171 3.36 -34.50 1.70
N ASP A 172 3.71 -35.16 0.59
CA ASP A 172 2.86 -35.13 -0.62
C ASP A 172 1.44 -35.63 -0.37
N VAL A 173 1.26 -36.56 0.56
CA VAL A 173 -0.07 -37.07 0.96
C VAL A 173 -0.91 -35.96 1.59
N TRP A 174 -0.28 -35.10 2.40
CA TRP A 174 -0.93 -33.92 2.99
C TRP A 174 -1.23 -32.88 1.91
N ALA A 175 -0.29 -32.57 1.02
CA ALA A 175 -0.49 -31.59 -0.04
C ALA A 175 -1.66 -31.99 -0.97
N ARG A 176 -1.72 -33.27 -1.37
CA ARG A 176 -2.84 -33.83 -2.15
C ARG A 176 -4.15 -33.90 -1.37
N ALA A 177 -4.10 -34.00 -0.03
CA ALA A 177 -5.31 -33.99 0.78
C ALA A 177 -5.86 -32.56 0.87
N LEU A 178 -4.99 -31.58 1.12
CA LEU A 178 -5.33 -30.16 1.10
C LEU A 178 -5.97 -29.77 -0.22
N ASP A 179 -5.25 -29.92 -1.34
CA ASP A 179 -5.72 -29.56 -2.67
C ASP A 179 -7.12 -30.13 -3.00
N ARG A 180 -7.26 -31.47 -2.90
CA ARG A 180 -8.53 -32.14 -3.20
C ARG A 180 -9.68 -31.73 -2.29
N ARG A 181 -9.42 -31.56 -0.99
CA ARG A 181 -10.48 -31.36 0.00
C ARG A 181 -10.84 -29.89 0.16
N SER A 182 -9.92 -28.95 -0.04
CA SER A 182 -10.26 -27.53 -0.20
C SER A 182 -11.02 -27.30 -1.50
N GLY A 183 -10.60 -27.90 -2.62
CA GLY A 183 -11.35 -27.82 -3.88
C GLY A 183 -12.79 -28.32 -3.73
N ALA A 184 -12.97 -29.52 -3.18
CA ALA A 184 -14.32 -30.07 -2.95
C ALA A 184 -15.17 -29.23 -1.97
N LEU A 185 -14.56 -28.55 -1.00
CA LEU A 185 -15.27 -27.65 -0.09
C LEU A 185 -15.72 -26.36 -0.81
N LEU A 186 -14.87 -25.79 -1.67
CA LEU A 186 -15.20 -24.59 -2.44
C LEU A 186 -16.20 -24.87 -3.55
N ASP A 187 -16.13 -26.04 -4.18
CA ASP A 187 -17.13 -26.52 -5.14
C ASP A 187 -18.51 -26.69 -4.47
N HIS A 188 -18.53 -27.04 -3.18
CA HIS A 188 -19.75 -27.20 -2.40
C HIS A 188 -20.35 -25.84 -1.97
N ASP A 189 -19.54 -24.97 -1.37
CA ASP A 189 -19.93 -23.60 -1.00
C ASP A 189 -18.72 -22.65 -1.16
N PRO A 190 -18.72 -21.79 -2.21
CA PRO A 190 -17.65 -20.84 -2.47
C PRO A 190 -17.38 -19.86 -1.32
N SER A 191 -18.33 -19.68 -0.38
CA SER A 191 -18.13 -18.80 0.77
C SER A 191 -16.98 -19.27 1.68
N PHE A 192 -16.61 -20.56 1.65
CA PHE A 192 -15.46 -21.06 2.41
C PHE A 192 -14.10 -20.53 1.96
N GLN A 193 -14.04 -19.75 0.85
CA GLN A 193 -12.81 -19.12 0.36
C GLN A 193 -12.08 -18.35 1.47
N VAL A 194 -12.82 -17.64 2.33
CA VAL A 194 -12.26 -16.86 3.43
C VAL A 194 -11.45 -17.72 4.42
N TRP A 195 -11.89 -18.96 4.66
CA TRP A 195 -11.23 -19.89 5.56
C TRP A 195 -10.10 -20.66 4.91
N THR A 196 -10.24 -21.00 3.62
CA THR A 196 -9.13 -21.62 2.86
C THR A 196 -7.98 -20.64 2.71
N ASP A 197 -8.26 -19.36 2.44
CA ASP A 197 -7.24 -18.29 2.38
C ASP A 197 -6.59 -18.09 3.74
N TRP A 198 -7.37 -18.00 4.81
CA TRP A 198 -6.86 -17.95 6.18
C TRP A 198 -5.93 -19.14 6.49
N TYR A 199 -6.32 -20.35 6.10
CA TYR A 199 -5.53 -21.55 6.35
C TYR A 199 -4.22 -21.57 5.56
N LEU A 200 -4.27 -21.25 4.26
CA LEU A 200 -3.08 -21.19 3.42
C LEU A 200 -2.06 -20.17 3.95
N ARG A 201 -2.54 -19.03 4.47
CA ARG A 201 -1.69 -18.07 5.18
C ARG A 201 -0.99 -18.65 6.40
N ARG A 202 -1.61 -19.59 7.12
CA ARG A 202 -0.96 -20.33 8.21
C ARG A 202 0.04 -21.36 7.70
N VAL A 203 -0.26 -22.01 6.57
CA VAL A 203 0.69 -22.91 5.89
C VAL A 203 1.98 -22.16 5.55
N ASP A 204 1.85 -20.95 5.02
CA ASP A 204 2.97 -20.08 4.62
C ASP A 204 3.63 -19.33 5.80
N GLY A 205 3.14 -19.51 7.03
CA GLY A 205 3.69 -18.82 8.20
C GLY A 205 3.49 -17.30 8.18
N LEU A 206 2.43 -16.81 7.56
CA LEU A 206 2.11 -15.39 7.56
C LEU A 206 1.53 -14.99 8.92
N ASP A 207 1.99 -13.86 9.43
CA ASP A 207 1.56 -13.32 10.73
C ASP A 207 0.14 -12.73 10.71
N ALA A 208 -0.32 -12.23 9.56
CA ALA A 208 -1.65 -11.62 9.40
C ALA A 208 -2.70 -12.68 9.08
N ALA A 209 -3.81 -12.73 9.82
CA ALA A 209 -4.87 -13.72 9.58
C ALA A 209 -5.57 -13.50 8.25
N PHE A 210 -5.83 -12.25 7.88
CA PHE A 210 -6.55 -11.87 6.66
C PHE A 210 -5.73 -10.95 5.75
N ASP A 211 -6.04 -10.97 4.45
CA ASP A 211 -5.36 -10.10 3.47
C ASP A 211 -5.99 -8.72 3.48
N ILE A 212 -5.45 -7.84 4.31
CA ILE A 212 -5.89 -6.45 4.43
C ILE A 212 -4.71 -5.58 3.99
N PRO A 213 -4.66 -5.19 2.70
CA PRO A 213 -3.60 -4.32 2.20
C PRO A 213 -3.54 -3.02 2.99
N GLY A 214 -2.32 -2.58 3.34
CA GLY A 214 -2.13 -1.37 4.13
C GLY A 214 -2.33 -1.52 5.64
N ASP A 215 -2.68 -2.71 6.16
CA ASP A 215 -2.80 -2.94 7.61
C ASP A 215 -1.44 -3.24 8.29
N ILE A 216 -0.53 -2.27 8.22
CA ILE A 216 0.89 -2.38 8.63
C ILE A 216 1.08 -2.79 10.10
N ASN A 217 0.11 -2.47 10.95
CA ASN A 217 0.12 -2.77 12.38
C ASN A 217 -0.86 -3.88 12.77
N ARG A 218 -1.46 -4.55 11.78
CA ARG A 218 -2.49 -5.58 11.96
C ARG A 218 -3.64 -5.09 12.84
N LYS A 219 -3.97 -3.79 12.76
CA LYS A 219 -5.01 -3.18 13.58
C LYS A 219 -6.37 -3.74 13.18
N GLU A 220 -6.67 -3.71 11.88
CA GLU A 220 -7.94 -4.19 11.36
C GLU A 220 -8.01 -5.73 11.42
N ASP A 221 -6.91 -6.42 11.11
CA ASP A 221 -6.77 -7.87 11.26
C ASP A 221 -7.07 -8.33 12.72
N LYS A 222 -6.49 -7.63 13.71
CA LYS A 222 -6.78 -7.89 15.14
C LYS A 222 -8.22 -7.57 15.51
N ALA A 223 -8.80 -6.50 14.95
CA ALA A 223 -10.19 -6.14 15.22
C ALA A 223 -11.15 -7.21 14.71
N ILE A 224 -10.92 -7.78 13.53
CA ILE A 224 -11.70 -8.90 12.99
C ILE A 224 -11.56 -10.13 13.88
N LEU A 225 -10.35 -10.48 14.32
CA LEU A 225 -10.13 -11.64 15.20
C LEU A 225 -10.78 -11.47 16.58
N ALA A 226 -10.73 -10.26 17.15
CA ALA A 226 -11.43 -9.94 18.39
C ALA A 226 -12.95 -10.09 18.19
N ARG A 227 -13.50 -9.56 17.09
CA ARG A 227 -14.92 -9.70 16.74
C ARG A 227 -15.34 -11.15 16.55
N LEU A 228 -14.51 -11.98 15.91
CA LEU A 228 -14.76 -13.42 15.76
C LEU A 228 -14.79 -14.16 17.11
N ALA A 229 -13.94 -13.76 18.05
CA ALA A 229 -13.89 -14.37 19.37
C ALA A 229 -15.07 -13.95 20.25
N ASP A 230 -15.49 -12.68 20.16
CA ASP A 230 -16.62 -12.15 20.92
C ASP A 230 -17.98 -12.62 20.35
N ALA A 231 -18.00 -13.10 19.11
CA ALA A 231 -19.21 -13.57 18.45
C ALA A 231 -19.85 -14.79 19.14
N THR A 232 -21.15 -14.70 19.41
CA THR A 232 -21.93 -15.76 20.08
C THR A 232 -22.49 -16.77 19.09
N ASP A 233 -22.95 -17.93 19.60
CA ASP A 233 -23.65 -18.92 18.77
C ASP A 233 -25.03 -18.41 18.32
N GLU A 234 -25.70 -17.57 19.12
CA GLU A 234 -27.02 -17.05 18.79
C GLU A 234 -26.98 -16.03 17.63
N ASP A 235 -25.98 -15.15 17.67
CA ASP A 235 -25.89 -14.01 16.75
C ASP A 235 -25.13 -14.36 15.47
N PHE A 236 -24.14 -15.25 15.54
CA PHE A 236 -23.19 -15.47 14.46
C PHE A 236 -23.00 -16.95 14.15
N TRP A 237 -22.37 -17.73 15.05
CA TRP A 237 -21.90 -19.08 14.71
C TRP A 237 -23.03 -20.10 14.45
N GLY A 238 -24.20 -19.90 15.05
CA GLY A 238 -25.38 -20.76 14.89
C GLY A 238 -26.23 -20.43 13.66
N LYS A 239 -25.91 -19.37 12.90
CA LYS A 239 -26.63 -18.97 11.67
C LYS A 239 -26.25 -19.82 10.45
N GLY A 240 -25.28 -20.72 10.59
CA GLY A 240 -24.79 -21.60 9.52
C GLY A 240 -23.53 -21.07 8.82
N ALA A 241 -22.84 -21.97 8.11
CA ALA A 241 -21.53 -21.67 7.50
C ALA A 241 -21.60 -20.52 6.49
N HIS A 242 -22.55 -20.58 5.54
CA HIS A 242 -22.69 -19.54 4.53
C HIS A 242 -22.86 -18.14 5.13
N HIS A 243 -23.71 -17.98 6.16
CA HIS A 243 -23.89 -16.69 6.84
C HIS A 243 -22.61 -16.22 7.54
N VAL A 244 -21.94 -17.11 8.28
CA VAL A 244 -20.69 -16.78 8.98
C VAL A 244 -19.61 -16.37 7.99
N ASN A 245 -19.45 -17.13 6.92
CA ASN A 245 -18.42 -16.92 5.92
C ASN A 245 -18.62 -15.61 5.15
N THR A 246 -19.85 -15.34 4.68
CA THR A 246 -20.18 -14.10 3.97
C THR A 246 -20.08 -12.88 4.88
N THR A 247 -20.48 -13.00 6.15
CA THR A 247 -20.35 -11.92 7.13
C THR A 247 -18.88 -11.64 7.45
N LEU A 248 -18.05 -12.68 7.65
CA LEU A 248 -16.61 -12.52 7.86
C LEU A 248 -15.95 -11.88 6.64
N GLN A 249 -16.33 -12.29 5.42
CA GLN A 249 -15.84 -11.66 4.20
C GLN A 249 -16.22 -10.17 4.15
N GLY A 250 -17.45 -9.82 4.52
CA GLY A 250 -17.88 -8.42 4.66
C GLY A 250 -17.01 -7.63 5.64
N TRP A 251 -16.63 -8.20 6.79
CA TRP A 251 -15.72 -7.53 7.73
C TRP A 251 -14.32 -7.32 7.16
N ILE A 252 -13.82 -8.29 6.37
CA ILE A 252 -12.54 -8.18 5.68
C ILE A 252 -12.61 -7.07 4.62
N ASP A 253 -13.70 -6.97 3.87
CA ASP A 253 -13.86 -5.95 2.83
C ASP A 253 -14.06 -4.55 3.43
N GLU A 254 -14.81 -4.42 4.53
CA GLU A 254 -14.88 -3.20 5.34
C GLU A 254 -13.49 -2.78 5.84
N ALA A 255 -12.71 -3.73 6.37
CA ALA A 255 -11.36 -3.48 6.83
C ALA A 255 -10.41 -3.09 5.69
N ARG A 256 -10.55 -3.71 4.51
CA ARG A 256 -9.80 -3.34 3.30
C ARG A 256 -10.13 -1.92 2.88
N ALA A 257 -11.41 -1.55 2.84
CA ALA A 257 -11.84 -0.18 2.53
C ALA A 257 -11.33 0.83 3.58
N ALA A 258 -11.33 0.46 4.86
CA ALA A 258 -10.82 1.31 5.94
C ALA A 258 -9.28 1.43 5.96
N ALA A 259 -8.58 0.39 5.50
CA ALA A 259 -7.13 0.38 5.35
C ALA A 259 -6.70 1.09 4.06
N GLU A 260 -7.52 1.03 3.02
CA GLU A 260 -7.43 1.81 1.81
C GLU A 260 -7.93 3.24 2.05
N LEU A 261 -7.20 3.95 2.91
CA LEU A 261 -7.41 5.39 3.01
C LEU A 261 -6.97 6.02 1.67
N PRO A 262 -7.85 6.83 1.03
CA PRO A 262 -7.51 7.44 -0.23
C PRO A 262 -6.31 8.36 -0.02
N LEU A 263 -5.29 8.15 -0.85
CA LEU A 263 -4.23 9.14 -0.96
C LEU A 263 -4.83 10.44 -1.52
N PRO A 264 -4.19 11.59 -1.27
CA PRO A 264 -4.64 12.85 -1.84
C PRO A 264 -4.83 12.72 -3.35
N GLU A 265 -5.99 13.13 -3.84
CA GLU A 265 -6.24 13.26 -5.27
C GLU A 265 -5.45 14.45 -5.82
N GLN A 266 -5.07 14.36 -7.09
CA GLN A 266 -4.44 15.49 -7.78
C GLN A 266 -5.51 16.51 -8.16
N GLU A 267 -5.19 17.79 -7.98
CA GLU A 267 -6.09 18.90 -8.27
C GLU A 267 -6.10 19.24 -9.76
N ASP A 268 -7.30 19.52 -10.27
CA ASP A 268 -7.51 19.97 -11.64
C ASP A 268 -6.91 21.36 -11.89
N GLY A 269 -6.57 21.61 -13.17
CA GLY A 269 -5.98 22.88 -13.62
C GLY A 269 -4.52 23.08 -13.21
N ALA A 270 -3.81 22.00 -12.88
CA ALA A 270 -2.37 21.99 -12.67
C ALA A 270 -1.74 20.79 -13.38
N THR A 271 -0.41 20.80 -13.49
CA THR A 271 0.33 19.64 -13.99
C THR A 271 -0.01 18.40 -13.16
N ALA A 272 -0.38 17.32 -13.84
CA ALA A 272 -0.55 16.02 -13.21
C ALA A 272 0.75 15.22 -13.30
N TYR A 273 1.01 14.40 -12.28
CA TYR A 273 2.23 13.61 -12.15
C TYR A 273 1.91 12.13 -11.90
N ASP A 274 2.80 11.24 -12.31
CA ASP A 274 2.74 9.83 -11.95
C ASP A 274 4.16 9.25 -11.91
N LEU A 275 4.34 8.01 -11.46
CA LEU A 275 5.59 7.31 -11.65
C LEU A 275 5.70 6.78 -13.08
N ASN A 276 6.84 7.00 -13.71
CA ASN A 276 7.20 6.33 -14.97
C ASN A 276 7.68 4.88 -14.71
N ASP A 277 8.03 4.16 -15.78
CA ASP A 277 8.51 2.77 -15.71
C ASP A 277 9.83 2.63 -14.92
N ALA A 278 10.60 3.71 -14.79
CA ALA A 278 11.81 3.77 -13.98
C ALA A 278 11.54 4.10 -12.51
N GLY A 279 10.27 4.23 -12.11
CA GLY A 279 9.85 4.54 -10.74
C GLY A 279 10.10 5.99 -10.32
N GLN A 280 10.34 6.90 -11.27
CA GLN A 280 10.56 8.31 -11.02
C GLN A 280 9.27 9.10 -11.20
N VAL A 281 9.04 10.12 -10.38
CA VAL A 281 7.92 11.06 -10.59
C VAL A 281 8.12 11.81 -11.91
N ASP A 282 7.22 11.62 -12.85
CA ASP A 282 7.19 12.26 -14.15
C ASP A 282 5.86 12.97 -14.38
N ARG A 283 5.86 13.94 -15.28
CA ARG A 283 4.65 14.61 -15.73
C ARG A 283 3.82 13.66 -16.60
N LEU A 284 2.54 13.53 -16.28
CA LEU A 284 1.58 12.84 -17.15
C LEU A 284 1.31 13.67 -18.41
N PRO A 285 1.01 13.02 -19.55
CA PRO A 285 0.43 13.74 -20.69
C PRO A 285 -0.79 14.55 -20.24
N ALA A 286 -0.96 15.75 -20.81
CA ALA A 286 -2.16 16.53 -20.60
C ALA A 286 -3.40 15.68 -20.88
N SER A 287 -4.41 15.79 -20.01
CA SER A 287 -5.72 15.21 -20.31
C SER A 287 -6.40 16.02 -21.41
N ASP A 288 -7.42 15.45 -22.07
CA ASP A 288 -8.22 16.16 -23.09
C ASP A 288 -8.73 17.54 -22.63
N GLN A 289 -8.96 17.69 -21.32
CA GLN A 289 -9.41 18.95 -20.70
C GLN A 289 -8.30 19.99 -20.51
N GLN A 290 -7.04 19.61 -20.75
CA GLN A 290 -5.85 20.45 -20.61
C GLN A 290 -5.23 20.83 -21.96
N HIS A 291 -5.80 20.40 -23.09
CA HIS A 291 -5.36 20.82 -24.42
C HIS A 291 -5.97 22.17 -24.82
N LEU A 292 -5.28 22.87 -25.73
CA LEU A 292 -5.82 24.07 -26.36
C LEU A 292 -7.04 23.75 -27.23
N ARG A 293 -7.97 24.70 -27.30
CA ARG A 293 -9.15 24.63 -28.17
C ARG A 293 -8.73 24.58 -29.64
N ASP A 294 -8.97 23.45 -30.28
CA ASP A 294 -8.69 23.27 -31.71
C ASP A 294 -9.72 23.99 -32.60
N ALA A 295 -9.46 25.27 -32.88
CA ALA A 295 -10.25 26.12 -33.76
C ALA A 295 -9.35 26.88 -34.75
N PRO A 296 -9.82 27.20 -35.98
CA PRO A 296 -8.99 27.85 -37.00
C PRO A 296 -8.42 29.21 -36.59
N ASP A 297 -9.19 30.01 -35.84
CA ASP A 297 -8.75 31.27 -35.26
C ASP A 297 -7.69 31.04 -34.17
N GLN A 298 -7.88 30.03 -33.31
CA GLN A 298 -6.93 29.67 -32.27
C GLN A 298 -5.59 29.20 -32.84
N ARG A 299 -5.60 28.37 -33.89
CA ARG A 299 -4.39 27.92 -34.59
C ARG A 299 -3.63 29.07 -35.25
N ARG A 300 -4.35 30.07 -35.79
CA ARG A 300 -3.71 31.27 -36.34
C ARG A 300 -3.05 32.08 -35.24
N ASN A 301 -3.79 32.40 -34.19
CA ASN A 301 -3.25 33.13 -33.04
C ASN A 301 -2.05 32.40 -32.42
N TYR A 302 -2.08 31.06 -32.39
CA TYR A 302 -0.96 30.22 -31.96
C TYR A 302 0.29 30.37 -32.83
N ALA A 303 0.13 30.36 -34.15
CA ALA A 303 1.23 30.58 -35.08
C ALA A 303 1.84 31.98 -34.88
N ASP A 304 0.99 33.00 -34.76
CA ASP A 304 1.40 34.40 -34.58
C ASP A 304 2.21 34.59 -33.28
N ILE A 305 1.76 33.99 -32.15
CA ILE A 305 2.52 34.07 -30.88
C ILE A 305 3.84 33.31 -30.95
N ARG A 306 3.90 32.18 -31.67
CA ARG A 306 5.11 31.36 -31.80
C ARG A 306 6.14 32.07 -32.68
N GLU A 307 5.72 32.68 -33.78
CA GLU A 307 6.58 33.50 -34.65
C GLU A 307 7.15 34.69 -33.88
N ALA A 308 6.29 35.49 -33.21
CA ALA A 308 6.76 36.62 -32.41
C ALA A 308 7.71 36.21 -31.26
N ALA A 309 7.48 35.05 -30.63
CA ALA A 309 8.38 34.51 -29.61
C ALA A 309 9.74 34.08 -30.20
N GLN A 310 9.77 33.55 -31.41
CA GLN A 310 11.00 33.19 -32.12
C GLN A 310 11.78 34.45 -32.53
N GLU A 311 11.12 35.46 -33.10
CA GLU A 311 11.73 36.75 -33.44
C GLU A 311 12.36 37.40 -32.20
N LEU A 312 11.65 37.41 -31.06
CA LEU A 312 12.21 37.89 -29.81
C LEU A 312 13.42 37.08 -29.35
N ALA A 313 13.43 35.75 -29.57
CA ALA A 313 14.56 34.90 -29.19
C ALA A 313 15.83 35.20 -30.02
N GLU A 314 15.69 35.69 -31.25
CA GLU A 314 16.80 36.06 -32.13
C GLU A 314 17.61 37.27 -31.63
N GLU A 315 17.04 38.12 -30.76
CA GLU A 315 17.76 39.21 -30.09
C GLU A 315 18.91 38.71 -29.17
N GLY A 316 18.93 37.40 -28.86
CA GLY A 316 20.09 36.70 -28.34
C GLY A 316 20.63 37.26 -27.03
N GLN A 317 21.82 37.86 -27.07
CA GLN A 317 22.49 38.38 -25.86
C GLN A 317 21.76 39.58 -25.23
N ARG A 318 20.92 40.30 -25.99
CA ARG A 318 20.21 41.50 -25.51
C ARG A 318 19.07 41.20 -24.54
N LEU A 319 18.59 39.96 -24.52
CA LEU A 319 17.48 39.53 -23.65
C LEU A 319 17.86 39.52 -22.16
N GLY A 320 19.15 39.34 -21.85
CA GLY A 320 19.58 38.99 -20.49
C GLY A 320 19.14 37.58 -20.06
N GLY A 321 19.73 37.07 -18.98
CA GLY A 321 19.55 35.67 -18.57
C GLY A 321 18.14 35.33 -18.09
N ARG A 322 17.41 36.28 -17.49
CA ARG A 322 16.06 36.05 -16.96
C ARG A 322 15.02 35.91 -18.07
N LEU A 323 14.95 36.87 -18.99
CA LEU A 323 14.00 36.83 -20.10
C LEU A 323 14.30 35.67 -21.05
N ARG A 324 15.58 35.44 -21.39
CA ARG A 324 15.96 34.32 -22.24
C ARG A 324 15.45 32.98 -21.72
N ARG A 325 15.68 32.66 -20.43
CA ARG A 325 15.18 31.42 -19.83
C ARG A 325 13.65 31.32 -19.83
N ALA A 326 12.95 32.44 -19.61
CA ALA A 326 11.49 32.44 -19.65
C ALA A 326 10.96 32.24 -21.08
N LEU A 327 11.61 32.85 -22.07
CA LEU A 327 11.26 32.73 -23.48
C LEU A 327 11.56 31.33 -24.02
N ASP A 328 12.70 30.75 -23.67
CA ASP A 328 13.06 29.37 -24.04
C ASP A 328 12.00 28.38 -23.52
N ARG A 329 11.49 28.58 -22.29
CA ARG A 329 10.39 27.77 -21.74
C ARG A 329 9.07 28.01 -22.46
N PHE A 330 8.73 29.27 -22.76
CA PHE A 330 7.52 29.61 -23.50
C PHE A 330 7.53 29.00 -24.91
N LEU A 331 8.66 29.01 -25.61
CA LEU A 331 8.81 28.33 -26.90
C LEU A 331 8.71 26.81 -26.77
N ALA A 332 9.18 26.23 -25.65
CA ALA A 332 9.04 24.80 -25.37
C ALA A 332 7.59 24.39 -25.07
N SER A 333 6.77 25.28 -24.48
CA SER A 333 5.34 25.05 -24.29
C SER A 333 4.48 25.33 -25.53
N LEU A 334 5.08 25.93 -26.56
CA LEU A 334 4.47 26.13 -27.88
C LEU A 334 5.07 25.17 -28.93
N PRO A 335 4.88 23.84 -28.87
CA PRO A 335 5.41 22.93 -29.89
C PRO A 335 4.97 23.27 -31.33
N GLU A 336 5.67 22.75 -32.34
CA GLU A 336 5.29 23.00 -33.75
C GLU A 336 3.92 22.41 -34.09
N ALA A 337 3.61 21.23 -33.54
CA ALA A 337 2.29 20.62 -33.64
C ALA A 337 1.37 21.19 -32.55
N PHE A 338 0.35 21.94 -32.97
CA PHE A 338 -0.63 22.59 -32.09
C PHE A 338 -1.27 21.62 -31.09
N GLU A 339 -1.55 20.38 -31.50
CA GLU A 339 -2.22 19.36 -30.68
C GLU A 339 -1.35 18.88 -29.49
N GLN A 340 -0.03 19.09 -29.56
CA GLN A 340 0.90 18.76 -28.48
C GLN A 340 0.99 19.88 -27.43
N ALA A 341 0.42 21.05 -27.70
CA ALA A 341 0.46 22.17 -26.77
C ALA A 341 -0.53 21.96 -25.63
N GLU A 342 -0.02 22.09 -24.41
CA GLU A 342 -0.80 21.96 -23.18
C GLU A 342 -1.21 23.37 -22.73
N ALA A 343 -2.51 23.64 -22.63
CA ALA A 343 -3.05 24.95 -22.27
C ALA A 343 -2.43 25.47 -20.96
N TYR A 344 -2.27 24.59 -19.97
CA TYR A 344 -1.64 24.93 -18.70
C TYR A 344 -0.20 25.46 -18.86
N LEU A 345 0.64 24.78 -19.63
CA LEU A 345 2.06 25.16 -19.79
C LEU A 345 2.18 26.48 -20.56
N VAL A 346 1.38 26.64 -21.61
CA VAL A 346 1.31 27.90 -22.36
C VAL A 346 0.87 29.04 -21.45
N TRP A 347 -0.14 28.81 -20.62
CA TRP A 347 -0.63 29.78 -19.65
C TRP A 347 0.45 30.18 -18.63
N ARG A 348 1.09 29.18 -18.02
CA ARG A 348 2.13 29.38 -17.00
C ARG A 348 3.30 30.18 -17.56
N ASP A 349 3.82 29.77 -18.70
CA ASP A 349 5.01 30.37 -19.29
C ASP A 349 4.71 31.75 -19.90
N GLY A 350 3.51 31.95 -20.45
CA GLY A 350 3.03 33.27 -20.88
C GLY A 350 2.89 34.25 -19.70
N ASN A 351 2.38 33.79 -18.55
CA ASN A 351 2.35 34.61 -17.34
C ASN A 351 3.74 34.93 -16.78
N ALA A 352 4.74 34.06 -16.98
CA ALA A 352 6.13 34.39 -16.65
C ALA A 352 6.64 35.58 -17.48
N LEU A 353 6.30 35.63 -18.77
CA LEU A 353 6.61 36.77 -19.65
C LEU A 353 5.85 38.03 -19.22
N ARG A 354 4.54 37.94 -18.91
CA ARG A 354 3.75 39.08 -18.37
C ARG A 354 4.41 39.70 -17.13
N ARG A 355 4.88 38.87 -16.20
CA ARG A 355 5.59 39.31 -14.98
C ARG A 355 6.88 40.06 -15.29
N ILE A 356 7.68 39.54 -16.23
CA ILE A 356 8.95 40.18 -16.64
C ILE A 356 8.68 41.53 -17.28
N HIS A 357 7.72 41.60 -18.21
CA HIS A 357 7.35 42.85 -18.87
C HIS A 357 6.79 43.89 -17.88
N ARG A 358 5.95 43.46 -16.92
CA ARG A 358 5.47 44.35 -15.87
C ARG A 358 6.61 44.91 -15.03
N ALA A 359 7.55 44.05 -14.60
CA ALA A 359 8.70 44.49 -13.83
C ALA A 359 9.52 45.53 -14.62
N HIS A 360 9.76 45.28 -15.91
CA HIS A 360 10.39 46.24 -16.80
C HIS A 360 9.65 47.58 -16.84
N ARG A 361 8.32 47.57 -17.04
CA ARG A 361 7.50 48.78 -17.10
C ARG A 361 7.54 49.62 -15.83
N LEU A 362 7.69 49.01 -14.65
CA LEU A 362 7.78 49.74 -13.39
C LEU A 362 9.10 50.52 -13.25
N VAL A 363 10.15 50.08 -13.93
CA VAL A 363 11.51 50.66 -13.83
C VAL A 363 12.00 51.29 -15.13
N ALA A 364 11.21 51.26 -16.20
CA ALA A 364 11.61 51.73 -17.53
C ALA A 364 12.06 53.20 -17.54
N ASP A 365 11.37 54.04 -16.76
CA ASP A 365 11.67 55.47 -16.61
C ASP A 365 12.69 55.76 -15.48
N SER A 366 13.07 54.74 -14.70
CA SER A 366 14.06 54.91 -13.63
C SER A 366 15.42 55.27 -14.22
N ARG A 367 16.10 56.22 -13.57
CA ARG A 367 17.50 56.54 -13.91
C ARG A 367 18.50 55.61 -13.24
N GLU A 368 18.07 54.92 -12.19
CA GLU A 368 18.89 53.95 -11.48
C GLU A 368 18.96 52.65 -12.28
N PRO A 369 20.14 52.03 -12.40
CA PRO A 369 20.27 50.69 -12.98
C PRO A 369 19.42 49.69 -12.18
N ASP A 370 18.58 48.93 -12.88
CA ASP A 370 17.73 47.90 -12.28
C ASP A 370 17.78 46.64 -13.15
N ASP A 371 17.95 45.47 -12.53
CA ASP A 371 18.04 44.17 -13.21
C ASP A 371 16.77 43.79 -13.98
N ALA A 372 15.62 44.39 -13.66
CA ALA A 372 14.37 44.22 -14.39
C ALA A 372 14.26 45.12 -15.63
N ARG A 373 15.13 46.12 -15.80
CA ARG A 373 15.10 47.03 -16.95
C ARG A 373 15.67 46.35 -18.19
N LEU A 374 14.80 46.07 -19.15
CA LEU A 374 15.17 45.58 -20.49
C LEU A 374 15.65 46.73 -21.39
N ASP A 375 16.40 46.36 -22.44
CA ASP A 375 16.67 47.25 -23.57
C ASP A 375 15.33 47.75 -24.17
N PRO A 376 15.19 49.03 -24.53
CA PRO A 376 13.92 49.58 -24.99
C PRO A 376 13.27 48.81 -26.15
N MET A 377 14.06 48.33 -27.12
CA MET A 377 13.56 47.55 -28.25
C MET A 377 13.05 46.18 -27.79
N VAL A 378 13.82 45.51 -26.92
CA VAL A 378 13.45 44.21 -26.33
C VAL A 378 12.17 44.35 -25.48
N GLY A 379 12.06 45.45 -24.73
CA GLY A 379 10.86 45.78 -23.94
C GLY A 379 9.62 45.96 -24.82
N GLU A 380 9.76 46.68 -25.94
CA GLU A 380 8.68 46.88 -26.92
C GLU A 380 8.25 45.59 -27.60
N MET A 381 9.20 44.77 -28.08
CA MET A 381 8.93 43.46 -28.69
C MET A 381 8.24 42.51 -27.70
N LEU A 382 8.70 42.46 -26.44
CA LEU A 382 8.05 41.67 -25.40
C LEU A 382 6.62 42.15 -25.13
N GLY A 383 6.39 43.47 -25.16
CA GLY A 383 5.06 44.06 -25.08
C GLY A 383 4.14 43.57 -26.20
N GLY A 384 4.60 43.62 -27.45
CA GLY A 384 3.86 43.10 -28.61
C GLY A 384 3.54 41.61 -28.52
N LEU A 385 4.52 40.79 -28.10
CA LEU A 385 4.32 39.36 -27.85
C LEU A 385 3.24 39.12 -26.78
N ILE A 386 3.24 39.90 -25.70
CA ILE A 386 2.23 39.78 -24.64
C ILE A 386 0.84 40.16 -25.13
N ASP A 387 0.71 41.17 -25.99
CA ASP A 387 -0.58 41.56 -26.56
C ASP A 387 -1.16 40.44 -27.43
N LEU A 388 -0.33 39.80 -28.27
CA LEU A 388 -0.73 38.61 -29.06
C LEU A 388 -1.10 37.45 -28.14
N TYR A 389 -0.30 37.18 -27.10
CA TYR A 389 -0.60 36.14 -26.12
C TYR A 389 -1.92 36.40 -25.37
N ASN A 390 -2.22 37.65 -25.01
CA ASN A 390 -3.49 38.01 -24.35
C ASN A 390 -4.69 37.77 -25.27
N LEU A 391 -4.57 38.11 -26.56
CA LEU A 391 -5.60 37.82 -27.55
C LEU A 391 -5.81 36.31 -27.72
N PHE A 392 -4.72 35.56 -27.80
CA PHE A 392 -4.73 34.11 -27.87
C PHE A 392 -5.38 33.47 -26.63
N ALA A 393 -5.00 33.90 -25.42
CA ALA A 393 -5.56 33.42 -24.16
C ALA A 393 -7.04 33.75 -24.01
N PHE A 394 -7.48 34.91 -24.49
CA PHE A 394 -8.89 35.30 -24.48
C PHE A 394 -9.76 34.42 -25.41
N GLY A 395 -9.19 33.93 -26.52
CA GLY A 395 -9.86 33.05 -27.47
C GLY A 395 -10.06 31.62 -26.98
N ASP A 396 -9.28 31.17 -25.98
CA ASP A 396 -9.31 29.81 -25.46
C ASP A 396 -10.03 29.73 -24.11
N ASP A 397 -11.03 28.86 -23.99
CA ASP A 397 -11.83 28.73 -22.77
C ASP A 397 -11.01 28.24 -21.56
N GLY A 398 -10.03 27.36 -21.79
CA GLY A 398 -9.16 26.84 -20.75
C GLY A 398 -8.21 27.92 -20.23
N LEU A 399 -7.53 28.63 -21.13
CA LEU A 399 -6.63 29.73 -20.77
C LEU A 399 -7.38 30.88 -20.09
N ARG A 400 -8.55 31.24 -20.60
CA ARG A 400 -9.42 32.26 -19.99
C ARG A 400 -9.86 31.85 -18.60
N THR A 401 -10.27 30.60 -18.39
CA THR A 401 -10.64 30.09 -17.06
C THR A 401 -9.46 30.21 -16.08
N LEU A 402 -8.24 29.91 -16.53
CA LEU A 402 -7.04 30.07 -15.70
C LEU A 402 -6.74 31.55 -15.40
N ASP A 403 -6.87 32.45 -16.37
CA ASP A 403 -6.66 33.90 -16.21
C ASP A 403 -7.72 34.56 -15.31
N GLU A 404 -8.96 34.07 -15.31
CA GLU A 404 -10.06 34.62 -14.52
C GLU A 404 -10.05 34.13 -13.06
N ARG A 405 -9.29 33.07 -12.74
CA ARG A 405 -9.16 32.58 -11.36
C ARG A 405 -8.57 33.67 -10.48
N ARG A 406 -9.39 34.16 -9.56
CA ARG A 406 -8.98 35.07 -8.48
C ARG A 406 -8.82 34.27 -7.21
N VAL A 407 -7.64 34.39 -6.61
CA VAL A 407 -7.31 33.79 -5.32
C VAL A 407 -7.81 34.72 -4.24
N ALA A 408 -8.63 34.22 -3.33
CA ALA A 408 -9.07 35.02 -2.19
C ALA A 408 -7.89 35.31 -1.25
N ALA A 409 -7.89 36.44 -0.54
CA ALA A 409 -6.83 36.78 0.41
C ALA A 409 -6.58 35.69 1.48
N GLN A 410 -7.63 34.96 1.88
CA GLN A 410 -7.53 33.83 2.79
C GLN A 410 -6.79 32.63 2.17
N GLU A 411 -7.03 32.36 0.89
CA GLU A 411 -6.34 31.31 0.13
C GLU A 411 -4.86 31.67 -0.05
N ARG A 412 -4.54 32.96 -0.24
CA ARG A 412 -3.16 33.43 -0.30
C ARG A 412 -2.39 33.16 0.98
N ALA A 413 -2.98 33.48 2.13
CA ALA A 413 -2.37 33.21 3.44
C ALA A 413 -2.16 31.70 3.65
N ARG A 414 -3.10 30.86 3.19
CA ARG A 414 -2.94 29.40 3.22
C ARG A 414 -1.80 28.94 2.31
N ALA A 415 -1.71 29.47 1.09
CA ALA A 415 -0.64 29.14 0.15
C ALA A 415 0.74 29.51 0.71
N ASP A 416 0.88 30.63 1.43
CA ASP A 416 2.14 31.02 2.06
C ASP A 416 2.59 30.06 3.17
N VAL A 417 1.64 29.62 4.03
CA VAL A 417 1.91 28.60 5.07
C VAL A 417 2.29 27.27 4.43
N GLU A 418 1.58 26.88 3.38
CA GLU A 418 1.88 25.67 2.62
C GLU A 418 3.26 25.74 1.96
N ARG A 419 3.61 26.85 1.30
CA ARG A 419 4.93 27.08 0.70
C ARG A 419 6.03 26.90 1.73
N ALA A 420 5.87 27.49 2.92
CA ALA A 420 6.87 27.39 3.98
C ALA A 420 7.09 25.92 4.41
N ALA A 421 6.02 25.13 4.51
CA ALA A 421 6.09 23.71 4.84
C ALA A 421 6.67 22.86 3.70
N ALA A 422 6.39 23.21 2.43
CA ALA A 422 6.87 22.47 1.27
C ALA A 422 8.33 22.77 0.93
N LYS A 423 8.85 23.95 1.28
CA LYS A 423 10.21 24.39 0.95
C LYS A 423 11.31 23.35 1.18
N PRO A 424 11.47 22.74 2.37
CA PRO A 424 12.52 21.74 2.58
C PRO A 424 12.37 20.51 1.67
N LEU A 425 11.14 20.13 1.33
CA LEU A 425 10.86 19.00 0.46
C LEU A 425 11.21 19.30 -1.00
N VAL A 426 10.86 20.49 -1.49
CA VAL A 426 11.24 20.94 -2.84
C VAL A 426 12.76 21.03 -2.96
N GLU A 427 13.45 21.60 -1.97
CA GLU A 427 14.92 21.67 -1.95
C GLU A 427 15.58 20.29 -1.86
N ALA A 428 14.94 19.32 -1.20
CA ALA A 428 15.38 17.92 -1.21
C ALA A 428 15.18 17.28 -2.58
N ALA A 429 14.01 17.47 -3.22
CA ALA A 429 13.69 16.86 -4.51
C ALA A 429 14.65 17.37 -5.61
N LEU A 430 14.97 18.66 -5.61
CA LEU A 430 15.94 19.25 -6.54
C LEU A 430 17.38 18.75 -6.34
N ARG A 431 17.71 18.16 -5.18
CA ARG A 431 19.01 17.54 -4.90
C ARG A 431 19.03 16.03 -5.14
N ALA A 432 17.87 15.42 -5.36
CA ALA A 432 17.70 13.98 -5.59
C ALA A 432 17.17 13.76 -7.03
N PRO A 433 18.00 13.93 -8.08
CA PRO A 433 17.55 13.88 -9.47
C PRO A 433 17.06 12.50 -9.91
N ASP A 434 17.24 11.48 -9.09
CA ASP A 434 16.74 10.12 -9.29
C ASP A 434 15.27 9.96 -8.85
N VAL A 435 14.74 10.83 -7.99
CA VAL A 435 13.35 10.73 -7.51
C VAL A 435 12.31 11.13 -8.58
N ALA A 436 12.71 11.98 -9.52
CA ALA A 436 11.82 12.58 -10.51
C ALA A 436 12.57 12.86 -11.81
N THR A 437 11.84 12.90 -12.93
CA THR A 437 12.43 13.29 -14.21
C THR A 437 12.84 14.76 -14.20
N ALA A 438 13.81 15.14 -15.05
CA ALA A 438 14.24 16.53 -15.19
C ALA A 438 13.06 17.47 -15.49
N ARG A 439 12.13 17.03 -16.34
CA ARG A 439 10.91 17.77 -16.70
C ARG A 439 10.02 18.04 -15.48
N ALA A 440 9.80 17.04 -14.62
CA ALA A 440 8.99 17.22 -13.41
C ALA A 440 9.68 18.15 -12.39
N LEU A 441 11.01 18.05 -12.25
CA LEU A 441 11.78 18.93 -11.38
C LEU A 441 11.82 20.38 -11.89
N ASP A 442 11.89 20.58 -13.20
CA ASP A 442 11.85 21.91 -13.83
C ASP A 442 10.49 22.58 -13.60
N ASP A 443 9.39 21.84 -13.71
CA ASP A 443 8.04 22.33 -13.40
C ASP A 443 7.97 22.76 -11.92
N LEU A 444 8.40 21.89 -10.99
CA LEU A 444 8.39 22.18 -9.55
C LEU A 444 9.25 23.41 -9.20
N LYS A 445 10.42 23.54 -9.84
CA LYS A 445 11.32 24.69 -9.66
C LYS A 445 10.73 25.98 -10.20
N ALA A 446 10.19 25.95 -11.41
CA ALA A 446 9.63 27.14 -12.07
C ALA A 446 8.49 27.75 -11.25
N GLU A 447 7.62 26.91 -10.70
CA GLU A 447 6.51 27.36 -9.84
C GLU A 447 7.01 27.94 -8.51
N THR A 448 8.03 27.32 -7.91
CA THR A 448 8.62 27.82 -6.65
C THR A 448 9.28 29.19 -6.85
N GLU A 449 9.94 29.41 -7.98
CA GLU A 449 10.53 30.71 -8.34
C GLU A 449 9.45 31.77 -8.60
N ALA A 450 8.33 31.40 -9.23
CA ALA A 450 7.24 32.32 -9.57
C ALA A 450 6.54 32.92 -8.33
N GLU A 451 6.55 32.23 -7.19
CA GLU A 451 5.86 32.63 -5.95
C GLU A 451 6.59 33.73 -5.15
N THR A 452 7.78 34.16 -5.58
CA THR A 452 8.63 35.15 -4.89
C THR A 452 8.18 36.61 -5.05
N LEU A 453 7.08 36.85 -5.76
CA LEU A 453 6.59 38.21 -6.02
C LEU A 453 5.94 38.87 -4.79
N PRO A 454 5.96 40.23 -4.72
CA PRO A 454 5.30 40.97 -3.66
C PRO A 454 3.78 40.70 -3.60
N PRO A 455 3.18 40.64 -2.41
CA PRO A 455 1.72 40.51 -2.27
C PRO A 455 0.99 41.72 -2.86
N GLY A 456 -0.22 41.49 -3.38
CA GLY A 456 -1.08 42.53 -3.98
C GLY A 456 -0.96 42.67 -5.50
N ASP A 457 -0.09 41.90 -6.15
CA ASP A 457 -0.12 41.70 -7.59
C ASP A 457 -1.07 40.54 -7.95
N PRO A 458 -2.12 40.76 -8.77
CA PRO A 458 -3.00 39.68 -9.23
C PRO A 458 -2.26 38.47 -9.83
N TYR A 459 -1.14 38.69 -10.53
CA TYR A 459 -0.33 37.62 -11.10
C TYR A 459 0.53 36.89 -10.06
N ALA A 460 0.86 37.55 -8.94
CA ALA A 460 1.57 36.92 -7.83
C ALA A 460 0.63 35.97 -7.08
N ASP A 461 -0.63 36.38 -6.89
CA ASP A 461 -1.63 35.56 -6.23
C ASP A 461 -1.98 34.32 -7.07
N GLN A 462 -2.17 34.49 -8.39
CA GLN A 462 -2.33 33.36 -9.32
C GLN A 462 -1.14 32.42 -9.34
N ALA A 463 0.09 32.96 -9.37
CA ALA A 463 1.31 32.15 -9.32
C ALA A 463 1.40 31.35 -8.00
N ALA A 464 0.97 31.93 -6.88
CA ALA A 464 0.99 31.25 -5.59
C ALA A 464 -0.03 30.11 -5.48
N ASP A 465 -1.28 30.34 -5.91
CA ASP A 465 -2.28 29.26 -5.98
C ASP A 465 -1.79 28.14 -6.90
N GLN A 466 -1.27 28.49 -8.07
CA GLN A 466 -0.80 27.51 -9.01
C GLN A 466 0.38 26.69 -8.48
N ALA A 467 1.37 27.35 -7.89
CA ALA A 467 2.50 26.68 -7.28
C ALA A 467 2.06 25.75 -6.15
N SER A 468 1.01 26.13 -5.40
CA SER A 468 0.38 25.26 -4.41
C SER A 468 -0.17 23.98 -5.04
N ARG A 469 -0.96 24.10 -6.12
CA ARG A 469 -1.56 22.94 -6.82
C ARG A 469 -0.51 22.00 -7.41
N VAL A 470 0.50 22.56 -8.08
CA VAL A 470 1.60 21.77 -8.67
C VAL A 470 2.35 20.99 -7.59
N ARG A 471 2.66 21.61 -6.44
CA ARG A 471 3.27 20.91 -5.30
C ARG A 471 2.39 19.78 -4.78
N ARG A 472 1.10 20.04 -4.56
CA ARG A 472 0.15 19.01 -4.10
C ARG A 472 0.11 17.84 -5.07
N ASN A 473 0.01 18.09 -6.37
CA ASN A 473 -0.02 17.04 -7.39
C ASN A 473 1.28 16.22 -7.41
N TRP A 474 2.43 16.90 -7.34
CA TRP A 474 3.73 16.23 -7.30
C TRP A 474 3.89 15.33 -6.06
N PHE A 475 3.54 15.84 -4.88
CA PHE A 475 3.62 15.05 -3.65
C PHE A 475 2.55 13.95 -3.59
N ALA A 476 1.37 14.15 -4.16
CA ALA A 476 0.35 13.10 -4.30
C ALA A 476 0.85 11.94 -5.18
N ALA A 477 1.54 12.25 -6.30
CA ALA A 477 2.18 11.25 -7.15
C ALA A 477 3.31 10.50 -6.43
N LEU A 478 4.16 11.22 -5.69
CA LEU A 478 5.21 10.62 -4.85
C LEU A 478 4.62 9.62 -3.83
N LEU A 479 3.58 10.02 -3.10
CA LEU A 479 2.90 9.16 -2.12
C LEU A 479 2.23 7.96 -2.79
N SER A 480 1.60 8.17 -3.96
CA SER A 480 1.01 7.08 -4.75
C SER A 480 2.07 6.09 -5.25
N GLY A 481 3.26 6.60 -5.58
CA GLY A 481 4.46 5.81 -5.84
C GLY A 481 4.89 4.97 -4.65
N GLY A 482 5.01 5.58 -3.47
CA GLY A 482 5.32 4.88 -2.22
C GLY A 482 4.31 3.77 -1.88
N LYS A 483 3.00 4.02 -2.07
CA LYS A 483 1.95 3.00 -1.88
C LYS A 483 2.10 1.83 -2.86
N ARG A 484 2.34 2.10 -4.15
CA ARG A 484 2.61 1.04 -5.16
C ARG A 484 3.83 0.21 -4.78
N ALA A 485 4.92 0.86 -4.41
CA ALA A 485 6.15 0.20 -3.97
C ALA A 485 5.91 -0.75 -2.79
N LEU A 486 5.19 -0.30 -1.76
CA LEU A 486 4.83 -1.16 -0.62
C LEU A 486 3.94 -2.33 -1.01
N ASN A 487 2.98 -2.12 -1.91
CA ASN A 487 2.11 -3.20 -2.39
C ASN A 487 2.92 -4.26 -3.13
N GLU A 488 3.86 -3.86 -3.98
CA GLU A 488 4.75 -4.79 -4.69
C GLU A 488 5.75 -5.49 -3.76
N LEU A 489 6.28 -4.79 -2.75
CA LEU A 489 7.10 -5.42 -1.70
C LEU A 489 6.30 -6.44 -0.89
N ASN A 490 5.04 -6.15 -0.56
CA ASN A 490 4.17 -7.09 0.14
C ASN A 490 3.85 -8.32 -0.72
N LYS A 491 3.61 -8.15 -2.02
CA LYS A 491 3.40 -9.26 -2.97
C LYS A 491 4.68 -10.10 -3.10
N SER A 492 5.83 -9.46 -3.25
CA SER A 492 7.13 -10.13 -3.41
C SER A 492 7.59 -10.82 -2.13
N GLY A 493 7.31 -10.24 -0.97
CA GLY A 493 7.57 -10.89 0.32
C GLY A 493 6.81 -12.21 0.48
N LYS A 494 5.60 -12.32 -0.09
CA LYS A 494 4.86 -13.59 -0.17
C LYS A 494 5.59 -14.60 -1.07
N SER A 495 6.03 -14.20 -2.27
CA SER A 495 6.70 -15.13 -3.21
C SER A 495 8.09 -15.58 -2.74
N VAL A 496 8.86 -14.72 -2.07
CA VAL A 496 10.21 -15.02 -1.59
C VAL A 496 10.19 -15.99 -0.43
N ARG A 497 9.22 -15.87 0.47
CA ARG A 497 9.03 -16.86 1.55
C ARG A 497 8.69 -18.22 0.98
N VAL A 498 7.79 -18.28 0.00
CA VAL A 498 7.43 -19.53 -0.71
C VAL A 498 8.64 -20.08 -1.50
N GLY A 499 9.43 -19.20 -2.10
CA GLY A 499 10.58 -19.52 -2.95
C GLY A 499 11.83 -20.02 -2.22
N ILE A 500 12.07 -19.56 -0.99
CA ILE A 500 13.19 -20.03 -0.15
C ILE A 500 12.94 -21.47 0.33
N GLU A 501 11.69 -21.94 0.35
CA GLU A 501 11.32 -23.30 0.76
C GLU A 501 11.27 -24.30 -0.41
N GLY A 502 11.27 -23.82 -1.66
CA GLY A 502 11.48 -24.61 -2.87
C GLY A 502 12.89 -24.40 -3.45
N ALA A 503 13.40 -25.33 -4.25
CA ALA A 503 14.71 -25.20 -4.91
C ALA A 503 14.78 -24.08 -6.00
N VAL A 504 13.87 -23.10 -5.97
CA VAL A 504 13.67 -22.04 -6.97
C VAL A 504 14.10 -20.65 -6.44
N GLY A 505 14.75 -20.60 -5.27
CA GLY A 505 15.09 -19.34 -4.59
C GLY A 505 15.97 -18.34 -5.36
N ALA A 506 16.71 -18.75 -6.40
CA ALA A 506 17.58 -17.84 -7.14
C ALA A 506 16.82 -16.86 -8.05
N THR A 507 15.74 -17.30 -8.72
CA THR A 507 14.95 -16.46 -9.64
C THR A 507 14.08 -15.45 -8.89
N ILE A 508 13.66 -15.81 -7.67
CA ILE A 508 12.76 -14.96 -6.88
C ILE A 508 13.53 -13.82 -6.18
N ILE A 509 14.81 -14.03 -5.88
CA ILE A 509 15.69 -12.95 -5.37
C ILE A 509 15.93 -11.89 -6.47
N SER A 510 16.05 -12.27 -7.75
CA SER A 510 16.21 -11.28 -8.82
C SER A 510 14.94 -10.43 -9.04
N ASP A 511 13.75 -11.00 -8.86
CA ASP A 511 12.50 -10.23 -9.01
C ASP A 511 12.32 -9.20 -7.88
N LEU A 512 12.73 -9.55 -6.65
CA LEU A 512 12.84 -8.58 -5.56
C LEU A 512 13.81 -7.45 -5.92
N THR A 513 14.97 -7.76 -6.52
CA THR A 513 15.93 -6.73 -6.92
C THR A 513 15.37 -5.78 -7.97
N GLY A 514 14.51 -6.25 -8.87
CA GLY A 514 13.87 -5.39 -9.88
C GLY A 514 12.89 -4.40 -9.26
N VAL A 515 11.93 -4.88 -8.46
CA VAL A 515 10.94 -4.02 -7.78
C VAL A 515 11.63 -3.03 -6.85
N THR A 516 12.59 -3.51 -6.04
CA THR A 516 13.33 -2.64 -5.13
C THR A 516 14.13 -1.59 -5.87
N GLN A 517 14.80 -1.92 -6.98
CA GLN A 517 15.58 -0.94 -7.75
C GLN A 517 14.70 0.14 -8.38
N ILE A 518 13.54 -0.21 -8.94
CA ILE A 518 12.63 0.74 -9.57
C ILE A 518 12.11 1.76 -8.55
N TYR A 519 11.63 1.30 -7.38
CA TYR A 519 10.99 2.19 -6.42
C TYR A 519 11.94 2.79 -5.37
N ARG A 520 13.21 2.37 -5.35
CA ARG A 520 14.18 2.81 -4.35
C ARG A 520 14.30 4.34 -4.24
N PRO A 521 14.43 5.12 -5.33
CA PRO A 521 14.57 6.58 -5.20
C PRO A 521 13.41 7.23 -4.45
N VAL A 522 12.17 6.79 -4.72
CA VAL A 522 10.97 7.28 -4.05
C VAL A 522 10.91 6.86 -2.59
N LEU A 523 11.24 5.59 -2.28
CA LEU A 523 11.24 5.10 -0.90
C LEU A 523 12.32 5.77 -0.04
N ASP A 524 13.53 5.91 -0.58
CA ASP A 524 14.66 6.60 0.07
C ASP A 524 14.28 8.07 0.31
N PHE A 525 13.72 8.76 -0.69
CA PHE A 525 13.26 10.13 -0.54
C PHE A 525 12.18 10.29 0.55
N ILE A 526 11.17 9.41 0.59
CA ILE A 526 10.11 9.48 1.60
C ILE A 526 10.68 9.23 3.00
N LYS A 527 11.58 8.25 3.14
CA LYS A 527 12.24 7.92 4.41
C LYS A 527 13.05 9.11 4.93
N ASP A 528 13.92 9.67 4.09
CA ASP A 528 14.83 10.75 4.47
C ASP A 528 14.11 12.06 4.78
N ASN A 529 12.88 12.23 4.28
CA ASN A 529 12.07 13.43 4.45
C ASN A 529 10.76 13.19 5.21
N ALA A 530 10.63 12.08 5.95
CA ALA A 530 9.36 11.65 6.55
C ALA A 530 8.70 12.68 7.48
N GLU A 531 9.49 13.38 8.30
CA GLU A 531 8.98 14.43 9.20
C GLU A 531 8.44 15.63 8.40
N ALA A 532 9.21 16.11 7.43
CA ALA A 532 8.81 17.22 6.57
C ALA A 532 7.58 16.87 5.71
N LEU A 533 7.52 15.64 5.17
CA LEU A 533 6.36 15.13 4.42
C LEU A 533 5.11 15.05 5.29
N THR A 534 5.25 14.59 6.54
CA THR A 534 4.14 14.52 7.49
C THR A 534 3.61 15.92 7.80
N ASN A 535 4.49 16.87 8.10
CA ASN A 535 4.12 18.26 8.36
C ASN A 535 3.44 18.92 7.16
N TYR A 536 4.00 18.73 5.95
CA TYR A 536 3.39 19.22 4.71
C TYR A 536 2.01 18.60 4.48
N ALA A 537 1.86 17.29 4.67
CA ALA A 537 0.60 16.59 4.46
C ALA A 537 -0.52 17.06 5.40
N VAL A 538 -0.19 17.43 6.64
CA VAL A 538 -1.16 18.01 7.58
C VAL A 538 -1.74 19.33 7.04
N ILE A 539 -0.87 20.18 6.48
CA ILE A 539 -1.23 21.51 5.97
C ILE A 539 -1.94 21.42 4.61
N ALA A 540 -1.37 20.68 3.67
CA ALA A 540 -1.86 20.57 2.30
C ALA A 540 -3.15 19.74 2.22
N TYR A 541 -3.21 18.62 2.95
CA TYR A 541 -4.27 17.61 2.81
C TYR A 541 -5.18 17.48 4.05
N GLY A 542 -5.15 18.45 4.96
CA GLY A 542 -6.09 18.51 6.08
C GLY A 542 -5.96 17.37 7.09
N ASN A 543 -4.72 16.99 7.42
CA ASN A 543 -4.41 15.87 8.32
C ASN A 543 -4.95 14.50 7.83
N ASN A 544 -4.83 14.23 6.52
CA ASN A 544 -5.23 12.95 5.95
C ASN A 544 -4.47 11.78 6.62
N PRO A 545 -5.14 10.89 7.38
CA PRO A 545 -4.48 9.81 8.11
C PRO A 545 -3.86 8.76 7.19
N ALA A 546 -4.25 8.71 5.90
CA ALA A 546 -3.65 7.83 4.90
C ALA A 546 -2.16 8.09 4.76
N VAL A 547 -1.80 9.37 4.69
CA VAL A 547 -0.44 9.81 4.41
C VAL A 547 0.47 9.48 5.58
N ALA A 548 0.04 9.78 6.81
CA ALA A 548 0.80 9.45 8.02
C ALA A 548 1.03 7.93 8.15
N ARG A 549 -0.02 7.12 7.93
CA ARG A 549 0.10 5.65 7.97
C ARG A 549 1.02 5.13 6.87
N LEU A 550 0.94 5.69 5.67
CA LEU A 550 1.81 5.31 4.56
C LEU A 550 3.28 5.61 4.87
N ILE A 551 3.59 6.80 5.40
CA ILE A 551 4.96 7.16 5.78
C ILE A 551 5.48 6.22 6.87
N GLU A 552 4.69 5.94 7.92
CA GLU A 552 5.05 4.98 8.97
C GLU A 552 5.32 3.57 8.40
N ALA A 553 4.50 3.15 7.42
CA ALA A 553 4.68 1.90 6.69
C ALA A 553 6.05 1.80 6.03
N ILE A 554 6.41 2.84 5.28
CA ILE A 554 7.66 2.92 4.53
C ILE A 554 8.82 2.88 5.52
N LEU A 555 8.79 3.70 6.58
CA LEU A 555 9.84 3.72 7.60
C LEU A 555 10.05 2.36 8.27
N LYS A 556 8.98 1.60 8.50
CA LYS A 556 9.05 0.28 9.14
C LYS A 556 9.56 -0.81 8.21
N LEU A 557 9.14 -0.79 6.94
CA LEU A 557 9.43 -1.84 5.95
C LEU A 557 10.70 -1.57 5.13
N TRP A 558 11.17 -0.32 5.10
CA TRP A 558 12.33 0.13 4.33
C TRP A 558 13.45 0.69 5.24
N PRO A 559 14.04 -0.14 6.13
CA PRO A 559 15.06 0.33 7.07
C PRO A 559 16.43 0.57 6.43
N PHE A 560 16.66 0.06 5.21
CA PHE A 560 17.97 -0.01 4.57
C PHE A 560 18.40 1.28 3.88
#